data_AF-A0A9D8GDV0-F1
#
_entry.id   AF-A0A9D8GDV0-F1
#
_cell.length_a   1.000
_cell.length_b   1.000
_cell.length_c   1.000
_cell.angle_alpha   90.00
_cell.angle_beta   90.00
_cell.angle_gamma   90.00
#
_symmetry.space_group_name_H-M   'P 1'
#
loop_
_entity.id
_entity.type
_entity.pdbx_description
1 polymer ?
#
loop_
_entity_poly.entity_id
_entity_poly.type
_entity_poly.pdbx_seq_one_letter_code
_entity_poly.pdbx_strand_id
1 'polypeptide(L)'
;MQLVILRLGFVVLCALLGIAAWWLNGFVFERFEVVEGVNLIYWPHGLRVVLTILFERYAAIGLSLGAYVVAVFIWPDNLLMKCFAPLTGGCSAYLAMRLLLPKSSDMSGRLRGLTPSVLIAIGTVSALLNAGGHTLLRILSGIEGDHGQEFAAMLLGDLLGALVLLYLLKFSIHQFGRK
;
A
#
# COMPACT_ATOMS: atom_id res chain seq x y z
N MET A 1 28.16 9.69 -3.37
CA MET A 1 27.97 8.94 -2.10
C MET A 1 26.73 9.41 -1.33
N GLN A 2 26.57 10.71 -1.01
CA GLN A 2 25.43 11.25 -0.25
C GLN A 2 24.04 10.95 -0.84
N LEU A 3 23.87 11.06 -2.15
CA LEU A 3 22.60 10.75 -2.83
C LEU A 3 22.17 9.28 -2.69
N VAL A 4 23.12 8.35 -2.64
CA VAL A 4 22.83 6.91 -2.48
C VAL A 4 22.36 6.64 -1.06
N ILE A 5 23.03 7.22 -0.06
CA ILE A 5 22.67 7.12 1.35
C ILE A 5 21.25 7.66 1.58
N LEU A 6 20.92 8.82 1.01
CA LEU A 6 19.59 9.40 1.13
C LEU A 6 18.50 8.49 0.53
N ARG A 7 18.76 7.93 -0.66
CA ARG A 7 17.84 7.01 -1.34
C ARG A 7 17.61 5.72 -0.54
N LEU A 8 18.67 5.16 0.04
CA LEU A 8 18.56 4.02 0.95
C LEU A 8 17.78 4.39 2.22
N GLY A 9 17.98 5.60 2.75
CA GLY A 9 17.19 6.13 3.86
C GLY A 9 15.69 6.12 3.57
N PHE A 10 15.27 6.54 2.37
CA PHE A 10 13.86 6.48 1.98
C PHE A 10 13.30 5.04 1.91
N VAL A 11 14.09 4.09 1.41
CA VAL A 11 13.70 2.67 1.36
C VAL A 11 13.47 2.13 2.77
N VAL A 12 14.44 2.35 3.67
CA VAL A 12 14.35 1.89 5.07
C VAL A 12 13.17 2.56 5.79
N LEU A 13 13.00 3.87 5.62
CA LEU A 13 11.87 4.60 6.18
C LEU A 13 10.53 4.01 5.72
N CYS A 14 10.36 3.77 4.42
CA CYS A 14 9.12 3.21 3.88
C CYS A 14 8.87 1.78 4.39
N ALA A 15 9.92 0.97 4.53
CA ALA A 15 9.81 -0.38 5.09
C ALA A 15 9.33 -0.33 6.55
N LEU A 16 9.96 0.50 7.39
CA LEU A 16 9.59 0.64 8.80
C LEU A 16 8.18 1.20 8.97
N LEU A 17 7.81 2.21 8.20
CA LEU A 17 6.45 2.78 8.23
C LEU A 17 5.41 1.75 7.76
N GLY A 18 5.72 0.95 6.75
CA GLY A 18 4.85 -0.13 6.28
C GLY A 18 4.62 -1.20 7.36
N ILE A 19 5.70 -1.66 8.02
CA ILE A 19 5.61 -2.63 9.13
C ILE A 19 4.81 -2.05 10.29
N ALA A 20 5.12 -0.82 10.72
CA ALA A 20 4.43 -0.16 11.81
C ALA A 20 2.94 0.03 11.50
N ALA A 21 2.60 0.38 10.26
CA ALA A 21 1.22 0.53 9.84
C ALA A 21 0.45 -0.79 9.87
N TRP A 22 1.06 -1.88 9.42
CA TRP A 22 0.45 -3.21 9.50
C TRP A 22 0.17 -3.62 10.94
N TRP A 23 1.15 -3.48 11.84
CA TRP A 23 0.98 -3.79 13.27
C TRP A 23 -0.11 -2.96 13.93
N LEU A 24 -0.11 -1.64 13.68
CA LEU A 24 -1.11 -0.74 14.24
C LEU A 24 -2.50 -1.02 13.64
N ASN A 25 -2.60 -1.42 12.37
CA ASN A 25 -3.85 -1.88 11.78
C ASN A 25 -4.38 -3.11 12.51
N GLY A 26 -3.54 -4.13 12.74
CA GLY A 26 -3.91 -5.33 13.49
C GLY A 26 -4.39 -4.99 14.90
N PHE A 27 -3.73 -4.07 15.60
CA PHE A 27 -4.12 -3.65 16.94
C PHE A 27 -5.47 -2.89 16.99
N VAL A 28 -5.73 -2.00 16.03
CA VAL A 28 -6.93 -1.14 16.05
C VAL A 28 -8.14 -1.82 15.41
N PHE A 29 -7.91 -2.62 14.37
CA PHE A 29 -8.96 -3.20 13.52
C PHE A 29 -9.03 -4.73 13.60
N GLU A 30 -8.51 -5.34 14.67
CA GLU A 30 -8.52 -6.80 14.89
C GLU A 30 -9.91 -7.44 14.64
N ARG A 31 -10.97 -6.77 15.10
CA ARG A 31 -12.36 -7.25 14.95
C ARG A 31 -12.93 -7.16 13.53
N PHE A 32 -12.18 -6.57 12.60
CA PHE A 32 -12.57 -6.37 11.19
C PHE A 32 -11.78 -7.28 10.24
N GLU A 33 -11.04 -8.24 10.77
CA GLU A 33 -10.32 -9.24 9.99
C GLU A 33 -11.28 -10.32 9.48
N VAL A 34 -11.29 -10.55 8.16
CA VAL A 34 -12.11 -11.59 7.50
C VAL A 34 -11.32 -12.89 7.37
N VAL A 35 -10.05 -12.77 6.98
CA VAL A 35 -9.05 -13.83 6.87
C VAL A 35 -7.69 -13.20 7.20
N GLU A 36 -6.72 -13.98 7.64
CA GLU A 36 -5.38 -13.49 8.00
C GLU A 36 -4.78 -12.58 6.91
N GLY A 37 -4.54 -11.32 7.29
CA GLY A 37 -4.04 -10.27 6.40
C GLY A 37 -5.09 -9.60 5.50
N VAL A 38 -6.39 -9.90 5.66
CA VAL A 38 -7.52 -9.29 4.95
C VAL A 38 -8.45 -8.62 5.94
N ASN A 39 -8.45 -7.29 5.96
CA ASN A 39 -9.25 -6.48 6.87
C ASN A 39 -10.29 -5.65 6.10
N LEU A 40 -11.49 -5.51 6.67
CA LEU A 40 -12.54 -4.64 6.12
C LEU A 40 -12.18 -3.15 6.18
N ILE A 41 -11.23 -2.77 7.04
CA ILE A 41 -10.60 -1.45 7.05
C ILE A 41 -9.09 -1.67 7.06
N TYR A 42 -8.40 -1.24 6.00
CA TYR A 42 -6.96 -1.44 5.85
C TYR A 42 -6.25 -0.14 5.50
N TRP A 43 -6.11 0.74 6.50
CA TRP A 43 -5.42 2.03 6.37
C TRP A 43 -3.95 1.96 5.90
N PRO A 44 -3.18 0.86 6.07
CA PRO A 44 -1.85 0.74 5.48
C PRO A 44 -1.87 0.88 3.95
N HIS A 45 -2.98 0.57 3.27
CA HIS A 45 -3.12 0.84 1.84
C HIS A 45 -2.99 2.32 1.49
N GLY A 46 -3.69 3.20 2.22
CA GLY A 46 -3.56 4.64 2.03
C GLY A 46 -2.11 5.10 2.21
N LEU A 47 -1.42 4.53 3.21
CA LEU A 47 -0.03 4.90 3.49
C LEU A 47 0.89 4.52 2.33
N ARG A 48 0.68 3.34 1.73
CA ARG A 48 1.39 2.90 0.52
C ARG A 48 1.21 3.89 -0.62
N VAL A 49 -0.01 4.39 -0.86
CA VAL A 49 -0.29 5.39 -1.90
C VAL A 49 0.49 6.69 -1.64
N VAL A 50 0.41 7.23 -0.42
CA VAL A 50 1.07 8.50 -0.07
C VAL A 50 2.59 8.38 -0.17
N LEU A 51 3.18 7.34 0.43
CA LEU A 51 4.63 7.11 0.37
C LEU A 51 5.10 6.91 -1.07
N THR A 52 4.32 6.24 -1.90
CA THR A 52 4.63 6.06 -3.33
C THR A 52 4.67 7.37 -4.08
N ILE A 53 3.72 8.28 -3.84
CA ILE A 53 3.73 9.60 -4.47
C ILE A 53 4.99 10.39 -4.06
N LEU A 54 5.38 10.29 -2.79
CA LEU A 54 6.51 11.02 -2.21
C LEU A 54 7.89 10.41 -2.51
N PHE A 55 8.01 9.10 -2.71
CA PHE A 55 9.31 8.43 -2.83
C PHE A 55 9.42 7.51 -4.06
N GLU A 56 8.38 7.44 -4.88
CA GLU A 56 8.29 6.62 -6.10
C GLU A 56 8.75 5.17 -5.90
N ARG A 57 9.70 4.72 -6.73
CA ARG A 57 10.30 3.39 -6.70
C ARG A 57 10.92 3.05 -5.35
N TYR A 58 11.40 4.04 -4.58
CA TYR A 58 12.02 3.79 -3.28
C TYR A 58 10.97 3.37 -2.25
N ALA A 59 9.78 3.94 -2.31
CA ALA A 59 8.64 3.45 -1.52
C ALA A 59 8.24 2.05 -1.96
N ALA A 60 8.12 1.78 -3.27
CA ALA A 60 7.75 0.44 -3.75
C ALA A 60 8.71 -0.66 -3.24
N ILE A 61 10.02 -0.40 -3.30
CA ILE A 61 11.04 -1.32 -2.78
C ILE A 61 10.92 -1.44 -1.25
N GLY A 62 10.86 -0.32 -0.53
CA GLY A 62 10.80 -0.33 0.93
C GLY A 62 9.54 -1.03 1.46
N LEU A 63 8.37 -0.71 0.92
CA LEU A 63 7.10 -1.31 1.28
C LEU A 63 7.06 -2.81 0.97
N SER A 64 7.66 -3.23 -0.16
CA SER A 64 7.77 -4.66 -0.48
C SER A 64 8.68 -5.39 0.50
N LEU A 65 9.81 -4.80 0.89
CA LEU A 65 10.72 -5.38 1.88
C LEU A 65 10.06 -5.46 3.27
N GLY A 66 9.35 -4.41 3.68
CA GLY A 66 8.61 -4.40 4.93
C GLY A 66 7.50 -5.45 4.95
N ALA A 67 6.73 -5.54 3.85
CA ALA A 67 5.71 -6.57 3.69
C ALA A 67 6.30 -7.98 3.63
N TYR A 68 7.52 -8.16 3.11
CA TYR A 68 8.21 -9.45 3.12
C TYR A 68 8.51 -9.92 4.54
N VAL A 69 9.01 -9.02 5.39
CA VAL A 69 9.23 -9.33 6.82
C VAL A 69 7.94 -9.82 7.47
N VAL A 70 6.82 -9.14 7.21
CA VAL A 70 5.49 -9.55 7.72
C VAL A 70 5.05 -10.90 7.12
N ALA A 71 5.23 -11.10 5.82
CA ALA A 71 4.80 -12.30 5.11
C ALA A 71 5.54 -13.57 5.56
N VAL A 72 6.77 -13.45 6.08
CA VAL A 72 7.49 -14.59 6.70
C VAL A 72 6.75 -15.14 7.92
N PHE A 73 6.05 -14.28 8.67
CA PHE A 73 5.25 -14.70 9.83
C PHE A 73 3.88 -15.24 9.46
N ILE A 74 3.22 -14.64 8.44
CA ILE A 74 1.88 -15.04 8.00
C ILE A 74 1.90 -16.33 7.17
N TRP A 75 2.87 -16.46 6.25
CA TRP A 75 2.97 -17.60 5.33
C TRP A 75 4.34 -18.29 5.42
N PRO A 76 4.69 -18.89 6.57
CA PRO A 76 6.00 -19.51 6.77
C PRO A 76 6.29 -20.59 5.72
N ASP A 77 5.28 -21.42 5.42
CA ASP A 77 5.42 -22.59 4.55
C ASP A 77 5.02 -22.34 3.07
N ASN A 78 4.34 -21.22 2.78
CA ASN A 78 3.90 -20.92 1.41
C ASN A 78 4.87 -19.96 0.70
N LEU A 79 5.85 -20.53 -0.02
CA LEU A 79 6.89 -19.75 -0.70
C LEU A 79 6.33 -18.77 -1.74
N LEU A 80 5.28 -19.15 -2.47
CA LEU A 80 4.65 -18.30 -3.47
C LEU A 80 4.06 -17.04 -2.83
N MET A 81 3.25 -17.19 -1.77
CA MET A 81 2.71 -16.05 -1.02
C MET A 81 3.81 -15.22 -0.38
N LYS A 82 4.76 -15.86 0.30
CA LYS A 82 5.86 -15.20 1.00
C LYS A 82 6.71 -14.33 0.08
N CYS A 83 6.92 -14.72 -1.17
CA CYS A 83 7.72 -13.97 -2.12
C CYS A 83 6.91 -12.94 -2.92
N PHE A 84 5.73 -13.32 -3.43
CA PHE A 84 5.01 -12.50 -4.40
C PHE A 84 3.93 -11.61 -3.77
N ALA A 85 3.32 -11.99 -2.65
CA ALA A 85 2.33 -11.14 -1.98
C ALA A 85 2.92 -9.80 -1.51
N PRO A 86 4.14 -9.75 -0.93
CA PRO A 86 4.81 -8.49 -0.62
C PRO A 86 5.07 -7.60 -1.84
N LEU A 87 5.49 -8.21 -2.96
CA LEU A 87 5.77 -7.49 -4.19
C LEU A 87 4.50 -6.90 -4.79
N THR A 88 3.42 -7.67 -4.82
CA THR A 88 2.08 -7.23 -5.23
C THR A 88 1.66 -6.02 -4.38
N GLY A 89 1.74 -6.17 -3.06
CA GLY A 89 1.33 -5.12 -2.13
C GLY A 89 2.17 -3.85 -2.23
N GLY A 90 3.49 -3.97 -2.26
CA GLY A 90 4.40 -2.83 -2.32
C GLY A 90 4.45 -2.15 -3.69
N CYS A 91 4.23 -2.87 -4.79
CA CYS A 91 4.28 -2.30 -6.14
C CYS A 91 2.93 -1.75 -6.64
N SER A 92 1.80 -2.19 -6.09
CA SER A 92 0.45 -1.82 -6.54
C SER A 92 0.26 -0.31 -6.72
N ALA A 93 0.56 0.49 -5.69
CA ALA A 93 0.46 1.95 -5.73
C ALA A 93 1.41 2.58 -6.75
N TYR A 94 2.62 2.04 -6.88
CA TYR A 94 3.61 2.54 -7.84
C TYR A 94 3.17 2.30 -9.28
N LEU A 95 2.66 1.11 -9.57
CA LEU A 95 2.10 0.80 -10.87
C LEU A 95 0.89 1.68 -11.19
N ALA A 96 -0.06 1.82 -10.27
CA ALA A 96 -1.21 2.71 -10.42
C ALA A 96 -0.80 4.15 -10.73
N MET A 97 0.15 4.69 -9.94
CA MET A 97 0.71 6.03 -10.17
C MET A 97 1.35 6.16 -11.55
N ARG A 98 2.11 5.16 -12.01
CA ARG A 98 2.80 5.19 -13.32
C ARG A 98 1.87 5.00 -14.51
N LEU A 99 0.72 4.37 -14.31
CA LEU A 99 -0.32 4.23 -15.32
C LEU A 99 -1.12 5.53 -15.49
N LEU A 100 -1.33 6.27 -14.41
CA LEU A 100 -2.19 7.46 -14.39
C LEU A 100 -1.45 8.78 -14.56
N LEU A 101 -0.17 8.85 -14.18
CA LEU A 101 0.64 10.06 -14.28
C LEU A 101 1.65 9.98 -15.45
N PRO A 102 1.92 11.10 -16.14
CA PRO A 102 2.95 11.15 -17.18
C PRO A 102 4.34 10.80 -16.63
N LYS A 103 5.13 10.03 -17.41
CA LYS A 103 6.48 9.54 -17.05
C LYS A 103 7.51 10.64 -16.76
N SER A 104 7.24 11.90 -17.14
CA SER A 104 8.21 12.99 -17.24
C SER A 104 8.22 13.97 -16.06
N SER A 105 7.49 13.71 -14.98
CA SER A 105 7.46 14.65 -13.87
C SER A 105 8.46 14.30 -12.77
N ASP A 106 9.38 15.22 -12.52
CA ASP A 106 10.05 15.34 -11.23
C ASP A 106 9.01 15.45 -10.08
N MET A 107 9.48 15.51 -8.83
CA MET A 107 8.56 15.60 -7.68
C MET A 107 7.55 16.76 -7.82
N SER A 108 8.03 17.90 -8.31
CA SER A 108 7.23 19.11 -8.49
C SER A 108 6.12 18.90 -9.52
N GLY A 109 6.44 18.32 -10.67
CA GLY A 109 5.45 18.01 -11.70
C GLY A 109 4.42 16.99 -11.25
N ARG A 110 4.81 15.98 -10.45
CA ARG A 110 3.86 14.99 -9.90
C ARG A 110 2.89 15.67 -8.97
N LEU A 111 3.39 16.44 -8.01
CA LEU A 111 2.55 17.15 -7.04
C LEU A 111 1.61 18.17 -7.71
N ARG A 112 2.04 18.85 -8.77
CA ARG A 112 1.17 19.75 -9.56
C ARG A 112 0.07 19.01 -10.32
N GLY A 113 0.33 17.79 -10.77
CA GLY A 113 -0.65 16.93 -11.45
C GLY A 113 -1.63 16.23 -10.51
N LEU A 114 -1.43 16.29 -9.20
CA LEU A 114 -2.31 15.66 -8.22
C LEU A 114 -3.54 16.51 -7.96
N THR A 115 -4.59 16.24 -8.73
CA THR A 115 -5.95 16.64 -8.36
C THR A 115 -6.56 15.61 -7.39
N PRO A 116 -7.58 15.97 -6.60
CA PRO A 116 -8.30 15.01 -5.76
C PRO A 116 -8.82 13.81 -6.57
N SER A 117 -9.30 14.03 -7.79
CA SER A 117 -9.76 12.97 -8.68
C SER A 117 -8.64 12.01 -9.09
N VAL A 118 -7.44 12.53 -9.36
CA VAL A 118 -6.27 11.70 -9.68
C VAL A 118 -5.82 10.90 -8.46
N LEU A 119 -5.85 11.48 -7.26
CA LEU A 119 -5.54 10.76 -6.02
C LEU A 119 -6.51 9.60 -5.78
N ILE A 120 -7.82 9.84 -5.94
CA ILE A 120 -8.84 8.80 -5.84
C ILE A 120 -8.59 7.72 -6.90
N ALA A 121 -8.29 8.11 -8.14
CA ALA A 121 -8.00 7.15 -9.21
C ALA A 121 -6.76 6.29 -8.90
N ILE A 122 -5.67 6.88 -8.39
CA ILE A 122 -4.47 6.14 -7.98
C ILE A 122 -4.83 5.15 -6.87
N GLY A 123 -5.54 5.60 -5.83
CA GLY A 123 -5.98 4.73 -4.74
C GLY A 123 -6.83 3.56 -5.25
N THR A 124 -7.84 3.82 -6.06
CA THR A 124 -8.74 2.81 -6.62
C THR A 124 -8.01 1.80 -7.51
N VAL A 125 -7.19 2.27 -8.46
CA VAL A 125 -6.42 1.38 -9.33
C VAL A 125 -5.41 0.57 -8.51
N SER A 126 -4.78 1.17 -7.49
CA SER A 126 -3.87 0.43 -6.63
C SER A 126 -4.58 -0.63 -5.78
N ALA A 127 -5.80 -0.35 -5.31
CA ALA A 127 -6.62 -1.30 -4.57
C ALA A 127 -7.01 -2.50 -5.45
N LEU A 128 -7.40 -2.24 -6.70
CA LEU A 128 -7.70 -3.30 -7.68
C LEU A 128 -6.46 -4.16 -8.00
N LEU A 129 -5.31 -3.54 -8.23
CA LEU A 129 -4.05 -4.26 -8.46
C LEU A 129 -3.64 -5.09 -7.24
N ASN A 130 -3.80 -4.54 -6.04
CA ASN A 130 -3.49 -5.22 -4.79
C ASN A 130 -4.43 -6.41 -4.57
N ALA A 131 -5.74 -6.17 -4.50
CA ALA A 131 -6.75 -7.19 -4.25
C ALA A 131 -6.74 -8.29 -5.33
N GLY A 132 -6.68 -7.91 -6.60
CA GLY A 132 -6.63 -8.86 -7.72
C GLY A 132 -5.35 -9.69 -7.70
N GLY A 133 -4.20 -9.07 -7.45
CA GLY A 133 -2.92 -9.78 -7.36
C GLY A 133 -2.86 -10.76 -6.18
N HIS A 134 -3.32 -10.36 -4.99
CA HIS A 134 -3.39 -11.25 -3.84
C HIS A 134 -4.36 -12.41 -4.05
N THR A 135 -5.51 -12.16 -4.66
CA THR A 135 -6.51 -13.20 -4.96
C THR A 135 -5.94 -14.22 -5.96
N LEU A 136 -5.30 -13.74 -7.04
CA LEU A 136 -4.64 -14.61 -8.00
C LEU A 136 -3.54 -15.44 -7.34
N LEU A 137 -2.72 -14.84 -6.49
CA LEU A 137 -1.67 -15.55 -5.77
C LEU A 137 -2.25 -16.62 -4.83
N ARG A 138 -3.34 -16.35 -4.11
CA ARG A 138 -3.99 -17.37 -3.26
C ARG A 138 -4.49 -18.56 -4.05
N ILE A 139 -5.15 -18.31 -5.19
CA ILE A 139 -5.61 -19.36 -6.10
C ILE A 139 -4.43 -20.21 -6.60
N LEU A 140 -3.35 -19.56 -7.07
CA LEU A 140 -2.16 -20.24 -7.57
C LEU A 140 -1.38 -20.98 -6.46
N SER A 141 -1.47 -20.50 -5.23
CA SER A 141 -0.88 -21.11 -4.04
C SER A 141 -1.65 -22.32 -3.51
N GLY A 142 -2.83 -22.62 -4.06
CA GLY A 142 -3.71 -23.68 -3.56
C GLY A 142 -4.26 -23.43 -2.17
N ILE A 143 -4.33 -22.17 -1.72
CA ILE A 143 -4.95 -21.82 -0.43
C ILE A 143 -6.45 -21.96 -0.60
N GLU A 144 -7.09 -22.82 0.18
CA GLU A 144 -8.55 -22.95 0.16
C GLU A 144 -9.22 -21.72 0.80
N GLY A 145 -10.35 -21.28 0.24
CA GLY A 145 -11.12 -20.15 0.77
C GLY A 145 -12.16 -19.62 -0.21
N ASP A 146 -13.05 -18.74 0.27
CA ASP A 146 -13.93 -17.96 -0.60
C ASP A 146 -13.17 -16.76 -1.16
N HIS A 147 -12.46 -16.99 -2.27
CA HIS A 147 -11.67 -15.97 -2.94
C HIS A 147 -12.49 -14.77 -3.41
N GLY A 148 -13.80 -14.94 -3.67
CA GLY A 148 -14.69 -13.84 -4.03
C GLY A 148 -14.94 -12.92 -2.85
N GLN A 149 -15.24 -13.49 -1.69
CA GLN A 149 -15.42 -12.75 -0.45
C GLN A 149 -14.11 -12.09 0.00
N GLU A 150 -12.98 -12.79 -0.08
CA GLU A 150 -11.67 -12.25 0.27
C GLU A 150 -11.26 -11.08 -0.64
N PHE A 151 -11.50 -11.20 -1.96
CA PHE A 151 -11.26 -10.13 -2.91
C PHE A 151 -12.09 -8.89 -2.57
N ALA A 152 -13.39 -9.09 -2.32
CA ALA A 152 -14.30 -7.99 -1.98
C ALA A 152 -13.89 -7.32 -0.67
N ALA A 153 -13.55 -8.09 0.36
CA ALA A 153 -13.09 -7.59 1.64
C ALA A 153 -11.78 -6.80 1.51
N MET A 154 -10.79 -7.32 0.77
CA MET A 154 -9.52 -6.63 0.55
C MET A 154 -9.70 -5.34 -0.25
N LEU A 155 -10.51 -5.38 -1.32
CA LEU A 155 -10.80 -4.21 -2.14
C LEU A 155 -11.50 -3.11 -1.31
N LEU A 156 -12.52 -3.47 -0.53
CA LEU A 156 -13.21 -2.53 0.34
C LEU A 156 -12.27 -1.97 1.42
N GLY A 157 -11.48 -2.82 2.06
CA GLY A 157 -10.50 -2.42 3.07
C GLY A 157 -9.46 -1.45 2.54
N ASP A 158 -8.93 -1.72 1.34
CA ASP A 158 -7.97 -0.86 0.67
C ASP A 158 -8.58 0.50 0.29
N LEU A 159 -9.80 0.51 -0.27
CA LEU A 159 -10.50 1.74 -0.63
C LEU A 159 -10.82 2.61 0.60
N LEU A 160 -11.36 2.01 1.66
CA LEU A 160 -11.61 2.71 2.92
C LEU A 160 -10.31 3.20 3.55
N GLY A 161 -9.26 2.38 3.50
CA GLY A 161 -7.94 2.74 3.99
C GLY A 161 -7.32 3.93 3.25
N ALA A 162 -7.46 3.98 1.93
CA ALA A 162 -7.07 5.13 1.12
C ALA A 162 -7.84 6.40 1.53
N LEU A 163 -9.16 6.30 1.67
CA LEU A 163 -10.00 7.43 2.08
C LEU A 163 -9.63 7.95 3.47
N VAL A 164 -9.47 7.07 4.46
CA VAL A 164 -9.07 7.43 5.82
C VAL A 164 -7.79 8.27 5.79
N LEU A 165 -6.76 7.81 5.09
CA LEU A 165 -5.50 8.54 5.06
C LEU A 165 -5.60 9.88 4.30
N LEU A 166 -6.33 9.93 3.19
CA LEU A 166 -6.56 11.19 2.47
C LEU A 166 -7.26 12.23 3.36
N TYR A 167 -8.25 11.81 4.15
CA TYR A 167 -8.93 12.70 5.10
C TYR A 167 -8.02 13.13 6.26
N LEU A 168 -7.17 12.24 6.79
CA LEU A 168 -6.19 12.58 7.82
C LEU A 168 -5.18 13.63 7.31
N LEU A 169 -4.71 13.48 6.07
CA LEU A 169 -3.82 14.47 5.45
C LEU A 169 -4.51 15.81 5.24
N LYS A 170 -5.74 15.81 4.70
CA LYS A 170 -6.54 17.03 4.54
C LYS A 170 -6.74 17.75 5.86
N PHE A 171 -7.11 17.02 6.91
CA PHE A 171 -7.30 17.57 8.25
C PHE A 171 -5.99 18.14 8.81
N SER A 172 -4.88 17.43 8.65
CA SER A 172 -3.56 17.91 9.10
C SER A 172 -3.18 19.22 8.41
N ILE A 173 -3.32 19.31 7.08
CA ILE A 173 -3.03 20.54 6.33
C ILE A 173 -3.93 21.69 6.80
N HIS A 174 -5.22 21.45 7.04
CA HIS A 174 -6.14 22.48 7.54
C HIS A 174 -5.76 22.99 8.93
N GLN A 175 -5.27 22.13 9.82
CA GLN A 175 -4.83 22.54 11.16
C GLN A 175 -3.51 23.32 11.12
N PHE A 176 -2.55 22.90 10.28
CA PHE A 176 -1.25 23.57 10.17
C PHE A 176 -1.27 24.83 9.30
N GLY A 177 -2.18 24.94 8.33
CA GLY A 177 -2.36 26.12 7.48
C GLY A 177 -3.19 27.25 8.10
N ARG A 178 -3.71 27.06 9.33
CA ARG A 178 -4.38 28.10 10.13
C ARG A 178 -3.44 28.83 11.10
N LYS A 179 -2.12 28.59 10.99
CA LYS A 179 -1.07 29.38 11.63
C LYS A 179 -0.39 30.25 10.59
#